data_AF-A0A7Y0DGD2-F1
#
_entry.id   AF-A0A7Y0DGD2-F1
#
_cell.length_a   1.000
_cell.length_b   1.000
_cell.length_c   1.000
_cell.angle_alpha   90.00
_cell.angle_beta   90.00
_cell.angle_gamma   90.00
#
_symmetry.space_group_name_H-M   'P 1'
#
loop_
_entity.id
_entity.type
_entity.pdbx_description
1 polymer ?
#
loop_
_entity_poly.entity_id
_entity_poly.type
_entity_poly.pdbx_seq_one_letter_code
_entity_poly.pdbx_strand_id
1 'polypeptide(L)'
;MLITDPKLVQGGQGRFVGGTATLGASEVIAGYAITRRTDIPAVVVDRRVWATAFYGEPDGAWIRPDTAKRLGWPVRTQALNLTSPTGTISPQVESAVADRLGDGTFFLVERGYQNPFRLILIIAFLVAGLLVLIASLISTALSLAESQNDMATLAAVGATRHTRRGIAASQALVVAACGALLGVAVGLIPGVASAWPLTARGSLPPTIVIPWLPLVAVCVGVPLLAAGLAWIAVRRRPQMTLRLA
;
A
#
# COMPACT_ATOMS: atom_id res chain seq x y z
N MET A 1 3.08 1.62 -38.26
CA MET A 1 2.28 1.20 -37.09
C MET A 1 3.20 0.49 -36.11
N LEU A 2 2.93 0.60 -34.81
CA LEU A 2 3.57 -0.22 -33.79
C LEU A 2 2.63 -1.36 -33.37
N ILE A 3 3.13 -2.57 -33.21
CA ILE A 3 2.34 -3.74 -32.78
C ILE A 3 3.17 -4.64 -31.88
N THR A 4 2.54 -5.31 -30.93
CA THR A 4 3.23 -6.18 -29.96
C THR A 4 3.42 -7.61 -30.44
N ASP A 5 2.43 -8.16 -31.18
CA ASP A 5 2.46 -9.56 -31.59
C ASP A 5 3.11 -9.71 -32.98
N PRO A 6 4.28 -10.38 -33.08
CA PRO A 6 4.93 -10.61 -34.36
C PRO A 6 4.10 -11.47 -35.31
N LYS A 7 3.20 -12.32 -34.81
CA LYS A 7 2.33 -13.17 -35.66
C LYS A 7 1.37 -12.35 -36.51
N LEU A 8 1.10 -11.11 -36.11
CA LEU A 8 0.22 -10.19 -36.80
C LEU A 8 0.94 -9.36 -37.87
N VAL A 9 2.25 -9.55 -38.06
CA VAL A 9 3.06 -8.87 -39.08
C VAL A 9 3.59 -9.88 -40.10
N GLN A 10 3.22 -9.71 -41.37
CA GLN A 10 3.72 -10.51 -42.48
C GLN A 10 4.40 -9.60 -43.51
N GLY A 11 5.66 -9.88 -43.85
CA GLY A 11 6.42 -9.06 -44.82
C GLY A 11 6.58 -7.59 -44.40
N GLY A 12 6.62 -7.30 -43.10
CA GLY A 12 6.67 -5.93 -42.57
C GLY A 12 5.34 -5.17 -42.63
N GLN A 13 4.24 -5.84 -42.97
CA GLN A 13 2.90 -5.27 -43.05
C GLN A 13 1.99 -5.92 -41.99
N GLY A 14 1.20 -5.10 -41.29
CA GLY A 14 0.09 -5.54 -40.47
C GLY A 14 -1.21 -5.38 -41.25
N ARG A 15 -2.03 -6.44 -41.27
CA ARG A 15 -3.32 -6.45 -42.00
C ARG A 15 -4.47 -6.10 -41.06
N PHE A 16 -5.18 -5.02 -41.38
CA PHE A 16 -6.44 -4.66 -40.73
C PHE A 16 -7.61 -5.13 -41.58
N VAL A 17 -8.65 -5.60 -40.89
CA VAL A 17 -9.92 -5.97 -41.50
C VAL A 17 -11.00 -5.07 -40.92
N GLY A 18 -11.73 -4.39 -41.79
CA GLY A 18 -12.96 -3.67 -41.46
C GLY A 18 -14.15 -4.53 -41.86
N GLY A 19 -15.20 -4.52 -41.05
CA GLY A 19 -16.36 -5.37 -41.28
C GLY A 19 -17.50 -5.09 -40.31
N THR A 20 -18.60 -5.81 -40.52
CA THR A 20 -19.69 -5.89 -39.53
C THR A 20 -19.49 -7.14 -38.69
N ALA A 21 -19.83 -7.06 -37.41
CA ALA A 21 -19.85 -8.19 -36.50
C ALA A 21 -20.98 -7.98 -35.48
N THR A 22 -21.69 -9.06 -35.12
CA THR A 22 -22.68 -9.02 -34.05
C THR A 22 -21.97 -9.27 -32.73
N LEU A 23 -21.88 -8.22 -31.92
CA LEU A 23 -21.25 -8.26 -30.61
C LEU A 23 -22.27 -8.65 -29.53
N GLY A 24 -21.84 -9.52 -28.63
CA GLY A 24 -22.47 -9.85 -27.36
C GLY A 24 -22.04 -8.93 -26.23
N ALA A 25 -22.31 -9.37 -25.00
CA ALA A 25 -21.87 -8.65 -23.81
C ALA A 25 -20.34 -8.51 -23.70
N SER A 26 -19.57 -9.49 -24.21
CA SER A 26 -18.10 -9.48 -24.13
C SER A 26 -17.37 -10.10 -25.32
N GLU A 27 -18.10 -10.72 -26.27
CA GLU A 27 -17.50 -11.47 -27.39
C GLU A 27 -18.28 -11.25 -28.68
N VAL A 28 -17.66 -11.51 -29.83
CA VAL A 28 -18.36 -11.56 -31.12
C VAL A 28 -19.17 -12.84 -31.18
N ILE A 29 -20.50 -12.76 -31.22
CA ILE A 29 -21.39 -13.93 -31.14
C ILE A 29 -21.72 -14.49 -32.54
N ALA A 30 -21.83 -13.64 -33.57
CA ALA A 30 -22.17 -14.09 -34.92
C ALA A 30 -21.88 -13.02 -36.00
N GLY A 31 -22.05 -13.37 -37.27
CA GLY A 31 -22.24 -12.41 -38.37
C GLY A 31 -21.02 -11.56 -38.72
N TYR A 32 -19.81 -12.13 -38.72
CA TYR A 32 -18.63 -11.40 -39.18
C TYR A 32 -18.59 -11.36 -40.72
N ALA A 33 -18.63 -10.16 -41.30
CA ALA A 33 -18.44 -9.94 -42.73
C ALA A 33 -17.31 -8.94 -42.92
N ILE A 34 -16.19 -9.39 -43.49
CA ILE A 34 -15.06 -8.51 -43.81
C ILE A 34 -15.39 -7.75 -45.08
N THR A 35 -15.58 -6.44 -44.96
CA THR A 35 -15.93 -5.55 -46.07
C THR A 35 -14.71 -4.82 -46.62
N ARG A 36 -13.64 -4.67 -45.83
CA ARG A 36 -12.42 -3.97 -46.22
C ARG A 36 -11.20 -4.67 -45.65
N ARG A 37 -10.13 -4.74 -46.44
CA ARG A 37 -8.79 -5.12 -45.99
C ARG A 37 -7.84 -3.95 -46.23
N THR A 38 -6.94 -3.70 -45.30
CA THR A 38 -5.96 -2.62 -45.40
C THR A 38 -4.65 -3.10 -44.82
N ASP A 39 -3.63 -3.16 -45.66
CA ASP A 39 -2.27 -3.51 -45.24
C ASP A 39 -1.51 -2.22 -44.92
N ILE A 40 -0.88 -2.17 -43.74
CA ILE A 40 -0.16 -1.00 -43.24
C ILE A 40 1.23 -1.43 -42.79
N PRO A 41 2.30 -0.68 -43.14
CA PRO A 41 3.62 -0.94 -42.62
C PRO A 41 3.62 -1.00 -41.09
N ALA A 42 4.09 -2.11 -40.53
CA ALA A 42 4.06 -2.40 -39.10
C ALA A 42 5.46 -2.76 -38.60
N VAL A 43 5.81 -2.24 -37.42
CA VAL A 43 7.05 -2.52 -36.71
C VAL A 43 6.66 -3.21 -35.41
N VAL A 44 7.25 -4.37 -35.16
CA VAL A 44 7.05 -5.10 -33.91
C VAL A 44 7.82 -4.39 -32.79
N VAL A 45 7.13 -4.08 -31.71
CA VAL A 45 7.70 -3.47 -30.51
C VAL A 45 7.74 -4.52 -29.40
N ASP A 46 8.83 -4.52 -28.63
CA ASP A 46 8.97 -5.39 -27.47
C ASP A 46 7.80 -5.20 -26.49
N ARG A 47 7.20 -6.31 -26.05
CA ARG A 47 6.03 -6.29 -25.15
C ARG A 47 6.30 -5.58 -23.82
N ARG A 48 7.52 -5.64 -23.29
CA ARG A 48 7.87 -4.94 -22.04
C ARG A 48 7.89 -3.44 -22.28
N VAL A 49 8.50 -2.98 -23.38
CA VAL A 49 8.50 -1.57 -23.78
C VAL A 49 7.09 -1.06 -24.12
N TRP A 50 6.26 -1.91 -24.71
CA TRP A 50 4.87 -1.57 -24.96
C TRP A 50 4.07 -1.42 -23.65
N ALA A 51 4.20 -2.39 -22.74
CA ALA A 51 3.53 -2.35 -21.44
C ALA A 51 3.94 -1.11 -20.62
N THR A 52 5.16 -0.59 -20.80
CA THR A 52 5.54 0.67 -20.15
C THR A 52 4.83 1.89 -20.71
N ALA A 53 4.55 1.92 -22.01
CA ALA A 53 3.87 3.04 -22.67
C ALA A 53 2.34 3.00 -22.53
N PHE A 54 1.74 1.81 -22.35
CA PHE A 54 0.29 1.60 -22.40
C PHE A 54 -0.28 0.96 -21.13
N TYR A 55 0.10 1.50 -19.96
CA TYR A 55 -0.51 1.14 -18.66
C TYR A 55 -0.60 -0.37 -18.36
N GLY A 56 0.40 -1.14 -18.81
CA GLY A 56 0.44 -2.58 -18.57
C GLY A 56 -0.42 -3.43 -19.52
N GLU A 57 -1.07 -2.86 -20.54
CA GLU A 57 -1.69 -3.65 -21.60
C GLU A 57 -0.61 -4.43 -22.37
N PRO A 58 -0.59 -5.77 -22.34
CA PRO A 58 0.52 -6.55 -22.89
C PRO A 58 0.46 -6.67 -24.42
N ASP A 59 -0.69 -6.38 -25.02
CA ASP A 59 -0.90 -6.49 -26.44
C ASP A 59 -1.70 -5.32 -27.00
N GLY A 60 -1.32 -4.86 -28.20
CA GLY A 60 -2.05 -3.80 -28.88
C GLY A 60 -1.38 -3.35 -30.18
N ALA A 61 -2.05 -2.38 -30.82
CA ALA A 61 -1.58 -1.75 -32.04
C ALA A 61 -1.74 -0.22 -31.94
N TRP A 62 -0.71 0.53 -32.33
CA TRP A 62 -0.69 1.99 -32.26
C TRP A 62 -0.42 2.61 -33.62
N ILE A 63 -1.32 3.50 -34.03
CA ILE A 63 -1.27 4.22 -35.30
C ILE A 63 -1.42 5.72 -35.03
N ARG A 64 -0.69 6.53 -35.81
CA ARG A 64 -0.84 7.99 -35.78
C ARG A 64 -2.25 8.42 -36.23
N PRO A 65 -2.88 9.41 -35.57
CA PRO A 65 -4.19 9.90 -35.96
C PRO A 65 -4.30 10.32 -37.43
N ASP A 66 -3.26 10.95 -37.99
CA ASP A 66 -3.25 11.37 -39.39
C ASP A 66 -3.29 10.20 -40.37
N THR A 67 -2.63 9.09 -40.01
CA THR A 67 -2.68 7.86 -40.81
C THR A 67 -4.07 7.26 -40.78
N ALA A 68 -4.73 7.19 -39.61
CA ALA A 68 -6.10 6.71 -39.50
C ALA A 68 -7.07 7.58 -40.33
N LYS A 69 -6.94 8.91 -40.28
CA LYS A 69 -7.73 9.85 -41.09
C LYS A 69 -7.53 9.62 -42.59
N ARG A 70 -6.29 9.45 -43.07
CA ARG A 70 -6.00 9.15 -44.50
C ARG A 70 -6.64 7.84 -44.97
N LEU A 71 -6.79 6.86 -44.08
CA LEU A 71 -7.45 5.58 -44.38
C LEU A 71 -8.98 5.66 -44.29
N GLY A 72 -9.52 6.83 -43.93
CA GLY A 72 -10.96 7.04 -43.73
C GLY A 72 -11.49 6.33 -42.48
N TRP A 73 -10.62 6.05 -41.50
CA TRP A 73 -11.04 5.41 -40.25
C TRP A 73 -11.58 6.46 -39.28
N PRO A 74 -12.66 6.15 -38.54
CA PRO A 74 -13.18 7.05 -37.53
C PRO A 74 -12.17 7.22 -36.40
N VAL A 75 -11.86 8.46 -36.06
CA VAL A 75 -11.00 8.82 -34.92
C VAL A 75 -11.87 9.49 -33.87
N ARG A 76 -11.78 9.02 -32.63
CA ARG A 76 -12.48 9.60 -31.47
C ARG A 76 -11.46 9.93 -30.39
N THR A 77 -11.67 11.05 -29.71
CA THR A 77 -10.87 11.42 -28.54
C THR A 77 -11.32 10.59 -27.34
N GLN A 78 -10.41 9.79 -26.78
CA GLN A 78 -10.70 8.94 -25.61
C GLN A 78 -10.39 9.65 -24.27
N ALA A 79 -9.33 10.47 -24.24
CA ALA A 79 -8.93 11.23 -23.07
C ALA A 79 -8.23 12.53 -23.50
N LEU A 80 -8.29 13.54 -22.64
CA LEU A 80 -7.57 14.79 -22.79
C LEU A 80 -6.76 15.04 -21.53
N ASN A 81 -5.44 15.08 -21.67
CA ASN A 81 -4.55 15.46 -20.58
C ASN A 81 -4.30 16.97 -20.67
N LEU A 82 -4.73 17.70 -19.65
CA LEU A 82 -4.54 19.14 -19.56
C LEU A 82 -3.50 19.44 -18.47
N THR A 83 -2.52 20.28 -18.81
CA THR A 83 -1.56 20.80 -17.84
C THR A 83 -1.89 22.25 -17.57
N SER A 84 -2.23 22.56 -16.31
CA SER A 84 -2.52 23.92 -15.88
C SER A 84 -1.23 24.76 -15.90
N PRO A 85 -1.20 25.90 -16.62
CA PRO A 85 -0.02 26.76 -16.69
C PRO A 85 0.35 27.37 -15.32
N THR A 86 -0.63 27.55 -14.45
CA THR A 86 -0.49 28.18 -13.13
C THR A 86 -0.23 27.16 -12.01
N GLY A 87 -0.02 25.88 -12.35
CA GLY A 87 0.21 24.81 -11.38
C GLY A 87 -1.08 24.17 -10.84
N THR A 88 -1.05 23.73 -9.57
CA THR A 88 -2.09 22.89 -8.95
C THR A 88 -3.49 23.47 -9.01
N ILE A 89 -4.45 22.65 -9.46
CA ILE A 89 -5.87 22.98 -9.51
C ILE A 89 -6.46 22.85 -8.09
N SER A 90 -7.09 23.92 -7.61
CA SER A 90 -7.75 23.90 -6.29
C SER A 90 -9.02 23.05 -6.33
N PRO A 91 -9.45 22.46 -5.19
CA PRO A 91 -10.70 21.69 -5.13
C PRO A 91 -11.94 22.50 -5.56
N GLN A 92 -11.94 23.81 -5.33
CA GLN A 92 -13.04 24.68 -5.75
C GLN A 92 -13.12 24.81 -7.28
N VAL A 93 -11.97 24.93 -7.95
CA VAL A 93 -11.91 24.96 -9.42
C VAL A 93 -12.28 23.60 -10.00
N GLU A 94 -11.81 22.52 -9.39
CA GLU A 94 -12.18 21.15 -9.78
C GLU A 94 -13.69 20.95 -9.74
N SER A 95 -14.35 21.31 -8.62
CA SER A 95 -15.81 21.25 -8.50
C SER A 95 -16.50 22.11 -9.56
N ALA A 96 -16.07 23.36 -9.73
CA ALA A 96 -16.70 24.27 -10.68
C ALA A 96 -16.51 23.86 -12.15
N VAL A 97 -15.49 23.06 -12.46
CA VAL A 97 -15.29 22.46 -13.78
C VAL A 97 -16.15 21.20 -13.93
N ALA A 98 -16.16 20.32 -12.92
CA ALA A 98 -17.00 19.12 -12.91
C ALA A 98 -18.48 19.47 -13.10
N ASP A 99 -18.98 20.48 -12.39
CA ASP A 99 -20.36 20.95 -12.49
C ASP A 99 -20.73 21.43 -13.90
N ARG A 100 -19.77 21.98 -14.65
CA ARG A 100 -19.98 22.44 -16.04
C ARG A 100 -19.89 21.32 -17.06
N LEU A 101 -19.14 20.25 -16.77
CA LEU A 101 -18.94 19.12 -17.68
C LEU A 101 -20.12 18.14 -17.69
N GLY A 102 -20.95 18.18 -16.65
CA GLY A 102 -22.18 17.38 -16.53
C GLY A 102 -21.95 15.88 -16.31
N ASP A 103 -23.04 15.17 -16.07
CA ASP A 103 -23.06 13.73 -15.76
C ASP A 103 -22.80 12.91 -17.03
N GLY A 104 -21.52 12.63 -17.31
CA GLY A 104 -21.12 11.85 -18.48
C GLY A 104 -19.65 12.02 -18.86
N THR A 105 -19.00 13.06 -18.33
CA THR A 105 -17.57 13.29 -18.53
C THR A 105 -16.81 12.95 -17.26
N PHE A 106 -15.87 12.00 -17.34
CA PHE A 106 -14.95 11.73 -16.23
C PHE A 106 -13.89 12.83 -16.17
N PHE A 107 -13.91 13.63 -15.09
CA PHE A 107 -12.91 14.66 -14.80
C PHE A 107 -12.13 14.26 -13.56
N LEU A 108 -10.80 14.18 -13.68
CA LEU A 108 -9.90 13.83 -12.59
C LEU A 108 -8.75 14.81 -12.54
N VAL A 109 -8.52 15.42 -11.38
CA VAL A 109 -7.29 16.15 -11.10
C VAL A 109 -6.28 15.20 -10.49
N GLU A 110 -5.17 14.98 -11.19
CA GLU A 110 -4.05 14.20 -10.65
C GLU A 110 -3.42 14.95 -9.46
N ARG A 111 -3.53 14.38 -8.25
CA ARG A 111 -3.00 14.96 -7.00
C ARG A 111 -1.79 14.18 -6.47
N GLY A 112 -1.09 13.46 -7.36
CA GLY A 112 -0.01 12.56 -7.00
C GLY A 112 -0.49 11.38 -6.17
N TYR A 113 0.46 10.64 -5.59
CA TYR A 113 0.15 9.43 -4.84
C TYR A 113 -0.69 9.72 -3.59
N GLN A 114 -1.93 9.25 -3.60
CA GLN A 114 -2.78 9.16 -2.43
C GLN A 114 -2.90 7.69 -2.04
N ASN A 115 -2.49 7.35 -0.81
CA ASN A 115 -2.58 5.98 -0.33
C ASN A 115 -4.04 5.66 0.09
N PRO A 116 -4.80 4.86 -0.67
CA PRO A 116 -6.19 4.54 -0.34
C PRO A 116 -6.29 3.71 0.95
N PHE A 117 -5.21 3.00 1.32
CA PHE A 117 -5.14 2.15 2.49
C PHE A 117 -4.58 2.88 3.72
N ARG A 118 -4.36 4.20 3.66
CA ARG A 118 -3.75 4.96 4.77
C ARG A 118 -4.45 4.71 6.10
N LEU A 119 -5.79 4.74 6.12
CA LEU A 119 -6.57 4.53 7.33
C LEU A 119 -6.41 3.10 7.86
N ILE A 120 -6.50 2.10 6.98
CA ILE A 120 -6.35 0.68 7.32
C ILE A 120 -4.97 0.42 7.91
N LEU A 121 -3.91 0.99 7.32
CA LEU A 121 -2.54 0.87 7.83
C LEU A 121 -2.41 1.49 9.23
N ILE A 122 -2.96 2.68 9.46
CA ILE A 122 -2.96 3.33 10.79
C ILE A 122 -3.63 2.42 11.82
N ILE A 123 -4.81 1.88 11.51
CA ILE A 123 -5.54 0.98 12.41
C ILE A 123 -4.72 -0.28 12.68
N ALA A 124 -4.12 -0.89 11.66
CA ALA A 124 -3.30 -2.08 11.81
C ALA A 124 -2.08 -1.83 12.74
N PHE A 125 -1.39 -0.70 12.59
CA PHE A 125 -0.28 -0.33 13.48
C PHE A 125 -0.75 -0.08 14.92
N LEU A 126 -1.91 0.55 15.11
CA LEU A 126 -2.48 0.76 16.45
C LEU A 126 -2.84 -0.57 17.13
N VAL A 127 -3.49 -1.48 16.40
CA VAL A 127 -3.83 -2.81 16.91
C VAL A 127 -2.58 -3.60 17.25
N ALA A 128 -1.58 -3.65 16.36
CA ALA A 128 -0.31 -4.33 16.62
C ALA A 128 0.40 -3.74 17.86
N GLY A 129 0.47 -2.42 17.96
CA GLY A 129 1.07 -1.73 19.11
C GLY A 129 0.32 -2.03 20.41
N LEU A 130 -1.01 -2.06 20.38
CA LEU A 130 -1.84 -2.44 21.52
C LEU A 130 -1.60 -3.89 21.95
N LEU A 131 -1.49 -4.83 21.00
CA LEU A 131 -1.20 -6.24 21.30
C LEU A 131 0.17 -6.40 21.97
N VAL A 132 1.21 -5.76 21.44
CA VAL A 132 2.55 -5.75 22.07
C VAL A 132 2.47 -5.15 23.47
N LEU A 133 1.75 -4.04 23.64
CA LEU A 133 1.59 -3.39 24.94
C LEU A 133 0.92 -4.31 25.95
N ILE A 134 -0.21 -4.91 25.60
CA ILE A 134 -0.96 -5.84 26.46
C ILE A 134 -0.09 -7.03 26.83
N ALA A 135 0.54 -7.68 25.85
CA ALA A 135 1.39 -8.84 26.09
C ALA A 135 2.56 -8.50 27.03
N SER A 136 3.19 -7.35 26.84
CA SER A 136 4.32 -6.90 27.66
C SER A 136 3.89 -6.59 29.08
N LEU A 137 2.74 -5.93 29.27
CA LEU A 137 2.21 -5.62 30.60
C LEU A 137 1.77 -6.88 31.35
N ILE A 138 1.15 -7.85 30.67
CA ILE A 138 0.81 -9.15 31.27
C ILE A 138 2.07 -9.90 31.70
N SER A 139 3.06 -9.98 30.80
CA SER A 139 4.36 -10.60 31.10
C SER A 139 5.05 -9.93 32.29
N THR A 140 5.03 -8.60 32.34
CA THR A 140 5.59 -7.82 33.45
C THR A 140 4.83 -8.07 34.75
N ALA A 141 3.50 -8.11 34.71
CA ALA A 141 2.67 -8.36 35.87
C ALA A 141 2.91 -9.76 36.46
N LEU A 142 3.05 -10.77 35.60
CA LEU A 142 3.37 -12.14 36.02
C LEU A 142 4.76 -12.21 36.65
N SER A 143 5.77 -11.61 36.01
CA SER A 143 7.14 -11.55 36.55
C SER A 143 7.23 -10.80 37.88
N LEU A 144 6.44 -9.73 38.04
CA LEU A 144 6.31 -9.01 39.31
C LEU A 144 5.64 -9.86 40.39
N ALA A 145 4.70 -10.73 40.04
CA ALA A 145 4.06 -11.64 40.97
C ALA A 145 5.03 -12.71 41.49
N GLU A 146 5.86 -13.26 40.60
CA GLU A 146 6.89 -14.26 40.95
C GLU A 146 8.01 -13.66 41.81
N SER A 147 8.41 -12.41 41.53
CA SER A 147 9.49 -11.72 42.25
C SER A 147 9.07 -11.06 43.57
N GLN A 148 7.83 -11.24 44.04
CA GLN A 148 7.38 -10.65 45.32
C GLN A 148 8.17 -11.17 46.52
N ASN A 149 8.53 -12.46 46.52
CA ASN A 149 9.31 -13.07 47.59
C ASN A 149 10.73 -12.48 47.65
N ASP A 150 11.38 -12.30 46.50
CA ASP A 150 12.71 -11.70 46.39
C ASP A 150 12.70 -10.22 46.80
N MET A 151 11.59 -9.51 46.47
CA MET A 151 11.36 -8.13 46.87
C MET A 151 11.22 -7.95 48.39
N ALA A 152 10.80 -8.98 49.14
CA ALA A 152 10.75 -8.95 50.60
C ALA A 152 12.16 -8.98 51.19
N THR A 153 13.04 -9.82 50.65
CA THR A 153 14.47 -9.87 51.03
C THR A 153 15.17 -8.55 50.69
N LEU A 154 14.94 -8.01 49.49
CA LEU A 154 15.48 -6.70 49.09
C LEU A 154 14.93 -5.55 49.94
N ALA A 155 13.69 -5.66 50.46
CA ALA A 155 13.14 -4.72 51.42
C ALA A 155 13.95 -4.71 52.73
N ALA A 156 14.36 -5.89 53.20
CA ALA A 156 15.12 -6.05 54.43
C ALA A 156 16.51 -5.40 54.35
N VAL A 157 17.08 -5.27 53.14
CA VAL A 157 18.37 -4.57 52.90
C VAL A 157 18.19 -3.10 52.46
N GLY A 158 16.96 -2.55 52.49
CA GLY A 158 16.70 -1.12 52.27
C GLY A 158 16.34 -0.70 50.84
N ALA A 159 15.89 -1.62 49.97
CA ALA A 159 15.53 -1.28 48.59
C ALA A 159 14.41 -0.20 48.52
N THR A 160 14.72 0.91 47.85
CA THR A 160 13.82 2.06 47.72
C THR A 160 12.67 1.79 46.73
N ARG A 161 11.58 2.56 46.86
CA ARG A 161 10.45 2.51 45.91
C ARG A 161 10.84 2.82 44.47
N HIS A 162 11.85 3.67 44.26
CA HIS A 162 12.33 4.02 42.93
C HIS A 162 12.99 2.83 42.24
N THR A 163 13.75 2.03 42.99
CA THR A 163 14.38 0.81 42.48
C THR A 163 13.33 -0.19 41.99
N ARG A 164 12.26 -0.43 42.76
CA ARG A 164 11.19 -1.37 42.37
C ARG A 164 10.45 -0.95 41.11
N ARG A 165 10.18 0.35 40.98
CA ARG A 165 9.57 0.92 39.76
C ARG A 165 10.49 0.84 38.55
N GLY A 166 11.79 1.09 38.76
CA GLY A 166 12.80 1.00 37.71
C GLY A 166 12.91 -0.42 37.17
N ILE A 167 12.85 -1.44 38.04
CA ILE A 167 12.86 -2.84 37.63
C ILE A 167 11.63 -3.18 36.78
N ALA A 168 10.42 -2.84 37.24
CA ALA A 168 9.19 -3.08 36.50
C ALA A 168 9.19 -2.38 35.12
N ALA A 169 9.62 -1.12 35.08
CA ALA A 169 9.74 -0.36 33.84
C ALA A 169 10.75 -0.99 32.87
N SER A 170 11.90 -1.43 33.37
CA SER A 170 12.95 -2.05 32.55
C SER A 170 12.51 -3.39 31.98
N GLN A 171 11.81 -4.21 32.77
CA GLN A 171 11.23 -5.47 32.30
C GLN A 171 10.21 -5.21 31.18
N ALA A 172 9.25 -4.31 31.41
CA ALA A 172 8.24 -3.96 30.42
C ALA A 172 8.87 -3.40 29.13
N LEU A 173 9.90 -2.55 29.27
CA LEU A 173 10.64 -1.98 28.14
C LEU A 173 11.30 -3.07 27.30
N VAL A 174 12.04 -3.99 27.93
CA VAL A 174 12.77 -5.04 27.22
C VAL A 174 11.80 -5.99 26.53
N VAL A 175 10.74 -6.43 27.22
CA VAL A 175 9.74 -7.35 26.64
C VAL A 175 9.03 -6.69 25.45
N ALA A 176 8.60 -5.43 25.61
CA ALA A 176 7.94 -4.70 24.54
C ALA A 176 8.88 -4.41 23.36
N ALA A 177 10.13 -4.05 23.62
CA ALA A 177 11.12 -3.79 22.58
C ALA A 177 11.42 -5.06 21.77
N CYS A 178 11.65 -6.19 22.44
CA CYS A 178 11.84 -7.47 21.78
C CYS A 178 10.61 -7.88 20.97
N GLY A 179 9.41 -7.76 21.54
CA GLY A 179 8.17 -8.08 20.85
C GLY A 179 7.94 -7.21 19.61
N ALA A 180 8.18 -5.90 19.72
CA ALA A 180 8.03 -4.97 18.60
C ALA A 180 9.07 -5.23 17.49
N LEU A 181 10.35 -5.42 17.84
CA LEU A 181 11.42 -5.69 16.88
C LEU A 181 11.19 -7.01 16.14
N LEU A 182 10.83 -8.07 16.87
CA LEU A 182 10.53 -9.36 16.26
C LEU A 182 9.26 -9.29 15.40
N GLY A 183 8.22 -8.60 15.86
CA GLY A 183 7.00 -8.39 15.09
C GLY A 183 7.25 -7.66 13.78
N VAL A 184 8.09 -6.62 13.79
CA VAL A 184 8.49 -5.90 12.57
C VAL A 184 9.34 -6.78 11.66
N ALA A 185 10.34 -7.48 12.20
CA ALA A 185 11.21 -8.35 11.41
C ALA A 185 10.42 -9.45 10.69
N VAL A 186 9.51 -10.12 11.40
CA VAL A 186 8.65 -11.17 10.84
C VAL A 186 7.61 -10.58 9.88
N GLY A 187 6.99 -9.46 10.23
CA GLY A 187 5.94 -8.82 9.42
C GLY A 187 6.43 -8.20 8.11
N LEU A 188 7.71 -7.79 8.05
CA LEU A 188 8.32 -7.26 6.82
C LEU A 188 8.36 -8.30 5.70
N ILE A 189 8.51 -9.59 6.02
CA ILE A 189 8.60 -10.66 5.02
C ILE A 189 7.32 -10.76 4.16
N PRO A 190 6.12 -11.02 4.73
CA PRO A 190 4.89 -11.03 3.95
C PRO A 190 4.55 -9.64 3.41
N GLY A 191 4.89 -8.55 4.12
CA GLY A 191 4.66 -7.18 3.64
C GLY A 191 5.37 -6.88 2.31
N VAL A 192 6.66 -7.21 2.23
CA VAL A 192 7.47 -7.05 1.00
C VAL A 192 6.99 -8.03 -0.08
N ALA A 193 6.74 -9.29 0.30
CA ALA A 193 6.28 -10.31 -0.64
C ALA A 193 4.94 -9.95 -1.30
N SER A 194 4.00 -9.33 -0.56
CA SER A 194 2.73 -8.85 -1.11
C SER A 194 2.87 -7.54 -1.90
N ALA A 195 3.80 -6.65 -1.52
CA ALA A 195 4.01 -5.39 -2.22
C ALA A 195 4.64 -5.56 -3.61
N TRP A 196 5.47 -6.58 -3.80
CA TRP A 196 6.17 -6.84 -5.06
C TRP A 196 5.22 -7.05 -6.27
N PRO A 197 4.28 -8.01 -6.25
CA PRO A 197 3.39 -8.24 -7.40
C PRO A 197 2.43 -7.07 -7.66
N LEU A 198 2.10 -6.27 -6.64
CA LEU A 198 1.25 -5.09 -6.79
C LEU A 198 1.97 -3.94 -7.50
N THR A 199 3.28 -3.81 -7.30
CA THR A 199 4.10 -2.76 -7.89
C THR A 199 4.75 -3.18 -9.20
N ALA A 200 4.95 -4.49 -9.42
CA ALA A 200 5.53 -5.03 -10.64
C ALA A 200 4.56 -5.10 -11.84
N ARG A 201 3.26 -4.87 -11.62
CA ARG A 201 2.24 -4.82 -12.69
C ARG A 201 2.21 -3.48 -13.44
N GLY A 202 2.99 -2.50 -12.99
CA GLY A 202 3.05 -1.17 -13.59
C GLY A 202 4.14 -1.03 -14.66
N SER A 203 4.06 0.08 -15.40
CA SER A 203 5.04 0.53 -16.38
C SER A 203 6.36 1.06 -15.79
N LEU A 204 6.41 1.20 -14.47
CA LEU A 204 7.55 1.71 -13.71
C LEU A 204 8.25 0.57 -12.98
N PRO A 205 9.57 0.67 -12.71
CA PRO A 205 10.27 -0.33 -11.91
C PRO A 205 9.57 -0.52 -10.54
N PRO A 206 9.45 -1.77 -10.05
CA PRO A 206 8.77 -2.05 -8.80
C PRO A 206 9.45 -1.26 -7.68
N THR A 207 8.70 -0.31 -7.11
CA THR A 207 9.20 0.59 -6.08
C THR A 207 8.54 0.23 -4.76
N ILE A 208 9.34 -0.29 -3.83
CA ILE A 208 8.89 -0.65 -2.49
C ILE A 208 9.35 0.46 -1.53
N VAL A 209 8.38 1.19 -0.98
CA VAL A 209 8.64 2.20 0.05
C VAL A 209 8.29 1.60 1.41
N ILE A 210 9.31 1.35 2.22
CA ILE A 210 9.14 0.87 3.59
C ILE A 210 8.69 2.04 4.48
N PRO A 211 7.59 1.90 5.26
CA PRO A 211 7.10 2.96 6.12
C PRO A 211 7.94 3.07 7.41
N TRP A 212 9.16 3.59 7.30
CA TRP A 212 10.09 3.70 8.43
C TRP A 212 9.53 4.47 9.62
N LEU A 213 8.81 5.57 9.36
CA LEU A 213 8.22 6.41 10.40
C LEU A 213 7.25 5.62 11.31
N PRO A 214 6.19 4.96 10.77
CA PRO A 214 5.34 4.08 11.57
C PRO A 214 6.10 2.95 12.29
N LEU A 215 7.09 2.33 11.63
CA LEU A 215 7.85 1.24 12.23
C LEU A 215 8.66 1.72 13.45
N VAL A 216 9.37 2.84 13.32
CA VAL A 216 10.10 3.46 14.44
C VAL A 216 9.14 3.89 15.54
N ALA A 217 7.99 4.47 15.19
CA ALA A 217 6.98 4.87 16.16
C ALA A 217 6.48 3.67 16.98
N VAL A 218 6.29 2.50 16.38
CA VAL A 218 5.92 1.28 17.12
C VAL A 218 7.10 0.75 17.94
N CYS A 219 8.28 0.60 17.33
CA CYS A 219 9.47 0.02 17.97
C CYS A 219 10.00 0.86 19.14
N VAL A 220 9.75 2.16 19.17
CA VAL A 220 10.21 3.06 20.25
C VAL A 220 9.05 3.51 21.11
N GLY A 221 7.93 3.91 20.49
CA GLY A 221 6.78 4.43 21.21
C GLY A 221 6.14 3.37 22.11
N VAL A 222 5.92 2.15 21.62
CA VAL A 222 5.26 1.10 22.41
C VAL A 222 6.10 0.69 23.62
N PRO A 223 7.43 0.44 23.51
CA PRO A 223 8.24 0.11 24.68
C PRO A 223 8.32 1.22 25.71
N LEU A 224 8.41 2.48 25.29
CA LEU A 224 8.39 3.62 26.21
C LEU A 224 7.05 3.76 26.93
N LEU A 225 5.94 3.54 26.22
CA LEU A 225 4.61 3.52 26.81
C LEU A 225 4.46 2.36 27.80
N ALA A 226 4.93 1.16 27.45
CA ALA A 226 4.92 -0.01 28.34
C ALA A 226 5.72 0.27 29.62
N ALA A 227 6.94 0.80 29.49
CA ALA A 227 7.80 1.16 30.60
C ALA A 227 7.17 2.22 31.49
N GLY A 228 6.60 3.28 30.90
CA GLY A 228 5.90 4.34 31.61
C GLY A 228 4.68 3.82 32.38
N LEU A 229 3.85 3.00 31.74
CA LEU A 229 2.69 2.39 32.39
C LEU A 229 3.09 1.45 33.52
N ALA A 230 4.11 0.60 33.34
CA ALA A 230 4.62 -0.27 34.38
C ALA A 230 5.20 0.53 35.57
N TRP A 231 5.93 1.62 35.29
CA TRP A 231 6.46 2.52 36.32
C TRP A 231 5.35 3.16 37.17
N ILE A 232 4.25 3.58 36.53
CA ILE A 232 3.09 4.19 37.18
C ILE A 232 2.29 3.15 37.99
N ALA A 233 2.05 1.98 37.41
CA ALA A 233 1.24 0.91 38.00
C ALA A 233 1.79 0.41 39.34
N VAL A 234 3.10 0.48 39.53
CA VAL A 234 3.74 0.17 40.82
C VAL A 234 3.51 1.32 41.82
N ARG A 235 2.35 1.32 42.52
CA ARG A 235 2.02 2.24 43.65
C ARG A 235 1.34 1.58 44.87
N ARG A 236 2.01 1.81 46.03
CA ARG A 236 1.58 1.92 47.46
C ARG A 236 0.85 0.76 48.19
N ARG A 237 1.65 0.00 48.94
CA ARG A 237 1.41 -0.80 50.18
C ARG A 237 1.27 -2.32 49.95
N PRO A 238 2.21 -3.14 50.47
CA PRO A 238 1.92 -4.54 50.71
C PRO A 238 0.75 -4.61 51.70
N GLN A 239 -0.28 -5.37 51.37
CA GLN A 239 -1.28 -5.77 52.36
C GLN A 239 -0.54 -6.64 53.38
N MET A 240 -0.30 -6.09 54.57
CA MET A 240 0.20 -6.87 55.71
C MET A 240 -0.93 -7.79 56.13
N THR A 241 -0.93 -9.02 55.62
CA THR A 241 -1.75 -10.10 56.18
C THR A 241 -1.10 -10.51 57.50
N LEU A 242 -1.60 -9.93 58.59
CA LEU A 242 -1.27 -10.35 59.95
C LEU A 242 -1.74 -11.81 60.11
N ARG A 243 -0.81 -12.77 60.16
CA ARG A 243 -1.13 -14.13 60.60
C ARG A 243 -1.21 -14.11 62.12
N LEU A 244 -2.43 -14.11 62.67
CA LEU A 244 -2.67 -14.47 64.06
C LEU A 244 -2.48 -15.98 64.16
N ALA A 245 -1.53 -16.38 65.01
CA ALA A 245 -1.30 -17.77 65.42
C ALA A 245 -2.36 -18.19 66.45
#